data_AF-A0A8J7XJX3-F1
#
_entry.id   AF-A0A8J7XJX3-F1
#
_cell.length_a   1.000
_cell.length_b   1.000
_cell.length_c   1.000
_cell.angle_alpha   90.00
_cell.angle_beta   90.00
_cell.angle_gamma   90.00
#
_symmetry.space_group_name_H-M   'P 1'
#
loop_
_entity.id
_entity.type
_entity.pdbx_description
1 polymer ?
#
loop_
_entity_poly.entity_id
_entity_poly.type
_entity_poly.pdbx_seq_one_letter_code
_entity_poly.pdbx_strand_id
1 'polypeptide(L)' 'MYSVIMLENEIPRVLEVLSQDFRIFGPVRKGPEYAFDQIEDIKDLCLDYPTTILPPKKFPFPMVDKI' A
#
# COMPACT_ATOMS: atom_id res chain seq x y z
N MET A 1 17.69 23.39 6.54
CA MET A 1 16.69 22.37 6.22
C MET A 1 17.41 21.27 5.46
N TYR A 2 17.61 20.12 6.09
CA TYR A 2 18.32 19.00 5.46
C TYR A 2 17.28 18.05 4.88
N SER A 3 17.41 17.71 3.60
CA SER A 3 16.68 16.61 2.99
C SER A 3 17.60 15.39 2.97
N VAL A 4 17.08 14.26 3.45
CA VAL A 4 17.75 12.96 3.32
C VAL A 4 16.94 12.16 2.31
N ILE A 5 17.63 11.65 1.30
CA ILE A 5 17.04 10.76 0.30
C ILE A 5 17.44 9.34 0.69
N MET A 6 16.46 8.46 0.83
CA MET A 6 16.65 7.04 1.10
C MET A 6 16.62 6.27 -0.22
N LEU A 7 17.48 5.26 -0.35
CA LEU A 7 17.37 4.30 -1.43
C LEU A 7 16.18 3.36 -1.17
N GLU A 8 15.47 2.96 -2.23
CA GLU A 8 14.28 2.11 -2.11
C GLU A 8 14.58 0.77 -1.41
N ASN A 9 15.74 0.18 -1.67
CA ASN A 9 16.17 -1.08 -1.06
C ASN A 9 16.48 -0.96 0.45
N GLU A 10 16.64 0.24 1.00
CA GLU A 10 16.82 0.46 2.45
C GLU A 10 15.47 0.59 3.17
N ILE A 11 14.35 0.76 2.45
CA ILE A 11 13.01 0.88 3.04
C ILE A 11 12.67 -0.33 3.94
N PRO A 12 12.86 -1.60 3.49
CA PRO A 12 12.55 -2.75 4.33
C PRO A 12 13.30 -2.74 5.67
N ARG A 13 14.57 -2.36 5.63
CA ARG A 13 15.44 -2.29 6.82
C ARG A 13 14.96 -1.22 7.81
N VAL A 14 14.59 -0.04 7.31
CA VAL A 14 14.07 1.04 8.16
C VAL A 14 12.74 0.64 8.80
N LEU A 15 11.86 0.02 8.02
CA LEU A 15 10.55 -0.42 8.52
C LEU A 15 10.70 -1.57 9.54
N GLU A 16 11.67 -2.46 9.39
CA GLU A 16 11.96 -3.50 10.39
C GLU A 16 12.38 -2.91 11.74
N VAL A 17 13.18 -1.83 11.73
CA VAL A 17 13.55 -1.13 12.98
C VAL A 17 12.33 -0.42 13.58
N LEU A 18 11.54 0.26 12.75
CA LEU A 18 10.36 1.00 13.23
C LEU A 18 9.27 0.07 13.76
N SER A 19 9.15 -1.16 13.25
CA SER A 19 8.10 -2.09 13.65
C SER A 19 8.28 -2.62 15.08
N GLN A 20 9.48 -2.46 15.66
CA GLN A 20 9.73 -2.85 17.05
C GLN A 20 8.96 -1.97 18.04
N ASP A 21 8.79 -0.69 17.72
CA ASP A 21 8.17 0.30 18.61
C ASP A 21 6.82 0.84 18.07
N PHE A 22 6.56 0.68 16.77
CA PHE A 22 5.42 1.28 16.10
C PHE A 22 4.65 0.28 15.23
N ARG A 23 3.35 0.52 15.12
CA ARG A 23 2.53 -0.15 14.11
C ARG A 23 2.69 0.56 12.77
N ILE A 24 3.12 -0.18 11.77
CA ILE A 24 3.34 0.34 10.42
C ILE A 24 2.11 0.01 9.58
N PHE A 25 1.59 1.02 8.88
CA PHE A 25 0.48 0.89 7.95
C PHE A 25 0.93 1.26 6.54
N GLY A 26 0.47 0.51 5.56
CA GLY A 26 0.83 0.75 4.17
C GLY A 26 0.07 -0.13 3.18
N PRO A 27 0.36 0.02 1.89
CA PRO A 27 -0.18 -0.84 0.85
C PRO A 27 0.34 -2.26 1.03
N VAL A 28 -0.54 -3.19 1.34
CA VAL A 28 -0.26 -4.62 1.47
C VAL A 28 -0.94 -5.42 0.38
N ARG A 29 -0.29 -6.48 -0.09
CA ARG A 29 -0.91 -7.44 -1.01
C ARG A 29 -1.94 -8.28 -0.25
N LYS A 30 -3.19 -8.28 -0.70
CA LYS A 30 -4.27 -9.16 -0.20
C LYS A 30 -4.79 -10.00 -1.38
N GLY A 31 -4.12 -11.12 -1.65
CA GLY A 31 -4.43 -11.97 -2.80
C GLY A 31 -4.13 -11.27 -4.14
N PRO A 32 -5.11 -11.13 -5.06
CA PRO A 32 -4.92 -10.46 -6.35
C PRO A 32 -4.93 -8.93 -6.25
N GLU A 33 -5.35 -8.36 -5.12
CA GLU A 33 -5.56 -6.93 -4.93
C GLU A 33 -4.59 -6.34 -3.88
N TYR A 34 -4.65 -5.02 -3.73
CA TYR A 34 -3.87 -4.25 -2.76
C TYR A 34 -4.83 -3.52 -1.83
N ALA A 35 -4.54 -3.53 -0.53
CA ALA A 35 -5.29 -2.80 0.48
C ALA A 35 -4.34 -1.96 1.33
N PHE A 36 -4.83 -0.85 1.88
CA PHE A 36 -4.06 -0.10 2.87
C PHE A 36 -4.41 -0.66 4.26
N ASP A 37 -3.45 -1.35 4.89
CA ASP A 37 -3.67 -2.08 6.14
C ASP A 37 -2.38 -2.10 6.99
N GLN A 38 -2.44 -2.69 8.18
CA GLN A 38 -1.26 -2.92 9.00
C GLN A 38 -0.33 -3.93 8.29
N ILE A 39 0.97 -3.62 8.28
CA ILE A 39 2.02 -4.49 7.74
C ILE A 39 2.48 -5.43 8.85
N GLU A 40 2.17 -6.73 8.72
CA GLU A 40 2.61 -7.77 9.67
C GLU A 40 3.96 -8.39 9.25
N ASP A 41 4.17 -8.61 7.95
CA ASP A 41 5.44 -9.00 7.36
C ASP A 41 5.87 -7.96 6.32
N ILE A 42 7.15 -7.56 6.36
CA ILE A 42 7.70 -6.56 5.44
C ILE A 42 7.60 -7.00 3.96
N LYS A 43 7.52 -8.30 3.68
CA LYS A 43 7.32 -8.85 2.34
C LYS A 43 5.94 -8.56 1.77
N ASP A 44 4.96 -8.26 2.62
CA ASP A 44 3.61 -7.93 2.20
C ASP A 44 3.49 -6.47 1.73
N LEU A 45 4.43 -5.60 2.13
CA LEU A 45 4.50 -4.22 1.69
C LEU A 45 4.73 -4.15 0.18
N CYS A 46 3.84 -3.47 -0.52
CA CYS A 46 3.92 -3.27 -1.96
C CYS A 46 4.17 -1.81 -2.30
N LEU A 47 5.42 -1.47 -2.60
CA LEU A 47 5.81 -0.11 -3.01
C LEU A 47 5.43 0.19 -4.47
N ASP A 48 5.48 -0.82 -5.33
CA ASP A 48 5.05 -0.76 -6.75
C ASP A 48 3.53 -0.89 -6.92
N TYR A 49 2.73 -0.49 -5.94
CA TYR A 49 1.29 -0.57 -6.06
C TYR A 49 0.78 0.52 -7.02
N PRO A 50 0.13 0.16 -8.14
CA PRO A 50 -0.42 1.16 -9.05
C PRO A 50 -1.62 1.84 -8.39
N THR A 51 -1.43 3.05 -7.87
CA THR A 51 -2.57 3.86 -7.39
C THR A 51 -3.43 4.28 -8.56
N THR A 52 -4.71 3.92 -8.58
CA THR A 52 -5.68 4.62 -9.42
C THR A 52 -6.13 5.88 -8.66
N ILE A 53 -5.74 7.07 -9.12
CA ILE A 53 -6.18 8.36 -8.55
C ILE A 53 -7.72 8.45 -8.50
N LEU A 54 -8.39 7.77 -9.43
CA LEU A 54 -9.83 7.66 -9.48
C LEU A 54 -10.25 6.30 -8.90
N PRO A 55 -11.08 6.24 -7.85
CA PRO A 55 -11.67 4.99 -7.43
C PRO A 55 -12.53 4.44 -8.59
N PRO A 56 -12.60 3.11 -8.79
CA PRO A 56 -13.40 2.50 -9.85
C PRO A 56 -14.89 2.90 -9.80
N LYS A 57 -15.37 3.36 -8.63
CA LYS A 57 -16.71 3.94 -8.42
C LYS A 57 -16.99 5.23 -9.23
N LYS A 58 -15.97 5.90 -9.78
CA LYS A 58 -16.15 7.04 -10.71
C LYS A 58 -16.51 6.61 -12.14
N PHE A 59 -16.33 5.34 -12.49
CA PHE A 59 -16.95 4.80 -13.68
C PHE A 59 -18.33 4.28 -13.28
N PRO A 60 -19.42 4.89 -13.78
CA PRO A 60 -20.71 4.22 -13.73
C PRO A 60 -20.58 2.97 -14.61
N PHE A 61 -20.15 1.87 -14.01
CA PHE A 61 -20.51 0.57 -14.55
C PHE A 61 -22.03 0.57 -14.68
N PRO A 62 -22.60 0.14 -15.81
CA PRO A 62 -24.04 0.17 -15.95
C PRO A 62 -24.63 -0.72 -14.86
N MET A 63 -25.32 -0.12 -13.88
CA MET A 63 -26.27 -0.84 -13.05
C MET A 63 -27.43 -1.20 -13.98
N VAL A 64 -27.26 -2.30 -14.71
CA VAL A 64 -28.38 -2.94 -15.38
C VAL A 64 -29.11 -3.69 -14.26
N ASP A 65 -30.11 -3.05 -13.67
CA ASP A 65 -31.17 -3.80 -13.00
C ASP A 65 -31.90 -4.57 -14.09
N LYS A 66 -31.49 -5.83 -14.29
CA LYS A 66 -32.31 -6.83 -14.94
C LYS A 66 -33.01 -7.61 -13.84
N ILE A 67 -34.29 -7.30 -13.69
CA ILE A 67 -35.48 -8.18 -13.60
C ILE A 67 -36.53 -7.51 -12.72
#